data_AF-C9ZFC2-F1
#
_entry.id   AF-C9ZFC2-F1
#
_cell.length_a   1.000
_cell.length_b   1.000
_cell.length_c   1.000
_cell.angle_alpha   90.00
_cell.angle_beta   90.00
_cell.angle_gamma   90.00
#
_symmetry.space_group_name_H-M   'P 1'
#
loop_
_entity.id
_entity.type
_entity.pdbx_description
1 polymer ?
#
loop_
_entity_poly.entity_id
_entity_poly.type
_entity_poly.pdbx_seq_one_letter_code
_entity_poly.pdbx_strand_id
1 'polypeptide(L)'
;MSTSTAVRRKALSVAEALALPVMFDVWPTVGQALDIGRTATYQLAREDALPIPCIRVGRQLRARRSDLLNFLGLQDQAAAEVESAASAEENDDAPGVEPGAPVERSTQSTSK
;
A
#
# COMPACT_ATOMS: atom_id res chain seq x y z
N MET A 1 26.70 37.01 9.55
CA MET A 1 25.55 36.27 8.97
C MET A 1 25.82 34.79 9.14
N SER A 2 25.39 34.19 10.25
CA SER A 2 25.67 32.78 10.55
C SER A 2 24.61 31.91 9.87
N THR A 3 25.00 31.12 8.89
CA THR A 3 24.16 30.09 8.28
C THR A 3 24.12 28.89 9.21
N SER A 4 22.99 28.70 9.90
CA SER A 4 22.71 27.51 10.70
C SER A 4 22.52 26.32 9.76
N THR A 5 23.49 25.41 9.71
CA THR A 5 23.34 24.09 9.07
C THR A 5 22.41 23.25 9.94
N ALA A 6 21.10 23.43 9.79
CA ALA A 6 20.13 22.52 10.36
C ALA A 6 20.26 21.18 9.64
N VAL A 7 20.60 20.11 10.38
CA VAL A 7 20.51 18.74 9.88
C VAL A 7 19.05 18.51 9.50
N ARG A 8 18.77 18.56 8.19
CA ARG A 8 17.43 18.35 7.65
C ARG A 8 17.02 16.92 8.01
N ARG A 9 16.04 16.77 8.89
CA ARG A 9 15.51 15.46 9.27
C ARG A 9 14.93 14.81 8.01
N LYS A 10 15.21 13.52 7.80
CA LYS A 10 14.65 12.78 6.67
C LYS A 10 13.15 12.59 6.91
N ALA A 11 12.34 13.33 6.16
CA ALA A 11 10.90 13.14 6.10
C ALA A 11 10.60 11.83 5.35
N LEU A 12 9.62 11.09 5.84
CA LEU A 12 9.19 9.81 5.29
C LEU A 12 8.33 10.05 4.03
N SER A 13 8.67 9.42 2.90
CA SER A 13 7.86 9.50 1.66
C SER A 13 6.69 8.50 1.64
N VAL A 14 5.67 8.73 0.81
CA VAL A 14 4.49 7.84 0.71
C VAL A 14 4.89 6.40 0.36
N ALA A 15 5.78 6.22 -0.62
CA ALA A 15 6.26 4.89 -1.02
C ALA A 15 7.02 4.18 0.12
N GLU A 16 7.82 4.90 0.90
CA GLU A 16 8.48 4.33 2.08
C GLU A 16 7.47 3.92 3.16
N ALA A 17 6.36 4.64 3.34
CA ALA A 17 5.31 4.28 4.29
C ALA A 17 4.59 2.99 3.87
N LEU A 18 4.36 2.83 2.56
CA LEU A 18 3.79 1.63 1.95
C LEU A 18 4.79 0.46 1.87
N ALA A 19 6.09 0.68 2.06
CA ALA A 19 7.08 -0.39 2.14
C ALA A 19 7.30 -0.91 3.57
N LEU A 20 6.68 -0.29 4.59
CA LEU A 20 6.91 -0.65 5.98
C LEU A 20 6.46 -2.08 6.32
N PRO A 21 7.13 -2.75 7.28
CA PRO A 21 6.64 -4.03 7.81
C PRO A 21 5.30 -3.84 8.53
N VAL A 22 4.55 -4.94 8.70
CA VAL A 22 3.22 -4.94 9.36
C VAL A 22 3.27 -4.31 10.76
N MET A 23 4.35 -4.56 11.50
CA MET A 23 4.67 -3.96 12.78
C MET A 23 6.08 -3.36 12.72
N PHE A 24 6.24 -2.15 13.23
CA PHE A 24 7.54 -1.49 13.34
C PHE A 24 7.73 -0.86 14.71
N ASP A 25 8.98 -0.59 15.06
CA ASP A 25 9.32 0.10 16.31
C ASP A 25 8.94 1.58 16.23
N VAL A 26 8.52 2.15 17.36
CA VAL A 26 8.06 3.55 17.43
C VAL A 26 9.12 4.54 16.97
N TRP A 27 10.38 4.34 17.35
CA TRP A 27 11.49 5.10 16.80
C TRP A 27 12.40 4.14 16.02
N PRO A 28 12.87 4.50 14.81
CA PRO A 28 12.77 5.81 14.16
C PRO A 28 11.50 6.06 13.33
N THR A 29 10.70 5.02 13.07
CA THR A 29 9.66 5.06 12.03
C THR A 29 8.55 6.08 12.28
N VAL A 30 7.94 6.09 13.48
CA VAL A 30 6.85 7.04 13.79
C VAL A 30 7.38 8.47 13.83
N GLY A 31 8.59 8.66 14.36
CA GLY A 31 9.20 9.98 14.42
C GLY A 31 9.45 10.60 13.05
N GLN A 32 9.90 9.81 12.07
CA GLN A 32 10.07 10.25 10.69
C GLN A 32 8.72 10.49 9.99
N ALA A 33 7.71 9.66 10.27
CA ALA A 33 6.38 9.82 9.69
C ALA A 33 5.67 11.09 10.17
N LEU A 34 5.87 11.47 11.44
CA LEU A 34 5.25 12.64 12.06
C LEU A 34 6.15 13.89 12.03
N ASP A 35 7.33 13.82 11.41
CA ASP A 35 8.39 14.84 11.47
C ASP A 35 8.67 15.38 12.88
N ILE A 36 8.78 14.48 13.87
CA ILE A 36 9.12 14.82 15.27
C ILE A 36 10.48 14.24 15.67
N GLY A 37 11.17 14.91 16.60
CA GLY A 37 12.47 14.48 17.07
C GLY A 37 12.39 13.23 17.96
N ARG A 38 13.52 12.53 18.14
CA ARG A 38 13.60 11.33 18.99
C ARG A 38 13.01 11.55 20.39
N THR A 39 13.45 12.61 21.06
CA THR A 39 13.01 12.93 22.43
C THR A 39 11.50 13.19 22.48
N ALA A 40 10.97 14.00 21.55
CA ALA A 40 9.53 14.28 21.48
C ALA A 40 8.72 13.01 21.20
N THR A 41 9.20 12.14 20.31
CA THR A 41 8.56 10.85 19.99
C THR A 41 8.43 9.99 21.24
N TYR A 42 9.52 9.81 22.00
CA TYR A 42 9.48 8.98 23.20
C TYR A 42 8.68 9.62 24.34
N GLN A 43 8.66 10.95 24.47
CA GLN A 43 7.82 11.64 25.46
C GLN A 43 6.35 11.41 25.16
N LEU A 44 5.91 11.67 23.92
CA LEU A 44 4.53 11.43 23.49
C LEU A 44 4.14 9.95 23.60
N ALA A 45 5.06 9.04 23.30
CA ALA A 45 4.84 7.61 23.44
C ALA A 45 4.69 7.15 24.90
N ARG A 46 5.34 7.83 25.85
CA ARG A 46 5.21 7.54 27.28
C ARG A 46 3.95 8.14 27.89
N GLU A 47 3.47 9.24 27.30
CA GLU A 47 2.24 9.94 27.69
C GLU A 47 1.01 9.40 26.96
N ASP A 48 1.15 8.35 26.13
CA ASP A 48 0.10 7.80 25.26
C ASP A 48 -0.60 8.90 24.41
N ALA A 49 0.15 9.96 24.08
CA ALA A 49 -0.33 11.15 23.36
C ALA A 49 -0.02 11.10 21.86
N LEU A 50 0.50 9.98 21.37
CA LEU A 50 0.69 9.77 19.94
C LEU A 50 -0.68 9.58 19.27
N PRO A 51 -0.87 10.12 18.05
CA PRO A 51 -2.12 9.94 17.31
C PRO A 51 -2.33 8.50 16.81
N ILE A 52 -1.33 7.63 17.00
CA ILE A 52 -1.30 6.24 16.53
C ILE A 52 -1.15 5.33 17.76
N PRO A 53 -2.01 4.30 17.92
CA PRO A 53 -1.91 3.35 19.01
C PRO A 53 -0.57 2.63 19.02
N CYS A 54 0.10 2.66 20.18
CA CYS A 54 1.36 1.99 20.39
C CYS A 54 1.18 0.79 21.33
N ILE A 55 1.64 -0.39 20.89
CA ILE A 55 1.49 -1.65 21.60
C ILE A 55 2.85 -2.03 22.21
N ARG A 56 2.85 -2.36 23.51
CA ARG A 56 4.04 -2.85 24.21
C ARG A 56 4.27 -4.32 23.88
N VAL A 57 5.40 -4.65 23.27
CA VAL A 57 5.83 -6.02 22.99
C VAL A 57 7.12 -6.29 23.76
N GLY A 58 6.97 -6.88 24.95
CA GLY A 58 8.06 -7.02 25.91
C GLY A 58 8.60 -5.66 26.35
N ARG A 59 9.86 -5.38 26.03
CA ARG A 59 10.52 -4.09 26.36
C ARG A 59 10.39 -3.04 25.26
N GLN A 60 9.95 -3.45 24.07
CA GLN A 60 9.86 -2.59 22.90
C GLN A 60 8.44 -2.03 22.76
N LEU A 61 8.34 -0.85 22.18
CA LEU A 61 7.07 -0.24 21.80
C LEU A 61 6.95 -0.31 20.28
N ARG A 62 5.82 -0.82 19.80
CA ARG A 62 5.56 -1.05 18.38
C ARG A 62 4.26 -0.40 17.95
N ALA A 63 4.19 0.01 16.70
CA ALA A 63 2.96 0.49 16.08
C ALA A 63 2.62 -0.38 14.88
N ARG A 64 1.32 -0.47 14.57
CA ARG A 64 0.83 -1.18 13.40
C ARG A 64 0.94 -0.29 12.17
N ARG A 65 1.31 -0.89 11.04
CA ARG A 65 1.29 -0.21 9.74
C ARG A 65 -0.10 0.28 9.37
N SER A 66 -1.14 -0.51 9.64
CA SER A 66 -2.52 -0.11 9.37
C SER A 66 -2.90 1.20 10.05
N ASP A 67 -2.50 1.39 11.30
CA ASP A 67 -2.87 2.59 12.06
C ASP A 67 -2.11 3.82 11.57
N LEU A 68 -0.84 3.65 11.20
CA LEU A 68 -0.05 4.72 10.58
C LEU A 68 -0.63 5.13 9.22
N LEU A 69 -0.92 4.17 8.35
CA LEU A 69 -1.52 4.46 7.05
C LEU A 69 -2.92 5.07 7.19
N ASN A 70 -3.70 4.66 8.19
CA ASN A 70 -4.98 5.27 8.51
C ASN A 70 -4.81 6.75 8.90
N PHE A 71 -3.88 7.02 9.81
CA PHE A 71 -3.60 8.38 10.27
C PHE A 71 -3.12 9.29 9.14
N LEU A 72 -2.31 8.75 8.22
CA LEU A 72 -1.80 9.49 7.05
C LEU A 72 -2.82 9.59 5.90
N GLY A 73 -3.95 8.86 5.96
CA GLY A 73 -4.94 8.82 4.89
C GLY A 73 -4.50 8.01 3.66
N LEU A 74 -3.58 7.05 3.81
CA LEU A 74 -2.95 6.29 2.72
C LEU A 74 -3.53 4.87 2.50
N GLN A 75 -4.66 4.53 3.13
CA GLN A 75 -5.21 3.18 3.09
C GLN A 75 -5.61 2.72 1.68
N ASP A 76 -6.13 3.64 0.87
CA ASP A 76 -6.63 3.36 -0.49
C ASP A 76 -5.50 2.98 -1.46
N GLN A 77 -4.32 3.58 -1.29
CA GLN A 77 -3.15 3.31 -2.13
C GLN A 77 -2.54 1.93 -1.87
N ALA A 78 -2.60 1.46 -0.61
CA ALA A 78 -2.16 0.11 -0.26
C ALA A 78 -3.06 -0.98 -0.86
N ALA A 79 -4.35 -0.68 -1.09
CA ALA A 79 -5.27 -1.59 -1.77
C ALA A 79 -5.10 -1.53 -3.30
N ALA A 80 -4.97 -0.32 -3.87
CA ALA A 80 -4.85 -0.11 -5.31
C ALA A 80 -3.63 -0.79 -5.97
N GLU A 81 -2.52 -0.96 -5.25
CA GLU A 81 -1.35 -1.72 -5.75
C GLU A 81 -1.62 -3.24 -5.83
N VAL A 82 -2.47 -3.78 -4.95
CA VAL A 82 -2.82 -5.22 -4.97
C VAL A 82 -3.76 -5.54 -6.14
N GLU A 83 -4.69 -4.64 -6.48
CA GLU A 83 -5.52 -4.76 -7.69
C GLU A 83 -4.72 -4.63 -8.99
N SER A 84 -3.71 -3.75 -9.01
CA SER A 84 -2.89 -3.50 -10.21
C SER A 84 -1.95 -4.65 -10.54
N ALA A 85 -1.52 -5.43 -9.54
CA ALA A 85 -0.72 -6.65 -9.74
C ALA A 85 -1.57 -7.87 -10.15
N ALA A 86 -2.84 -7.93 -9.73
CA ALA A 86 -3.75 -9.03 -10.07
C ALA A 86 -4.34 -8.93 -11.49
N SER A 87 -4.19 -7.80 -12.18
CA SER A 87 -4.78 -7.56 -13.51
C SER A 87 -3.81 -7.82 -14.68
N ALA A 88 -2.62 -8.41 -14.43
CA ALA A 88 -1.59 -8.60 -15.46
C ALA A 88 -1.58 -9.98 -16.13
N GLU A 89 -2.39 -10.95 -15.69
CA GLU A 89 -2.35 -12.33 -16.21
C GLU A 89 -3.74 -12.85 -16.60
N GLU A 90 -4.39 -12.28 -17.62
CA GLU A 90 -5.33 -13.07 -18.47
C GLU A 90 -5.62 -12.34 -19.80
N ASN A 91 -4.61 -12.23 -20.67
CA ASN A 91 -4.87 -12.18 -22.11
C ASN A 91 -4.35 -13.50 -22.69
N ASP A 92 -5.14 -14.55 -22.52
CA ASP A 92 -4.99 -15.80 -23.26
C ASP A 92 -5.39 -15.54 -24.74
N ASP A 93 -4.45 -15.02 -25.51
CA ASP A 93 -4.52 -14.94 -26.97
C ASP A 93 -4.33 -16.37 -27.52
N ALA A 94 -5.40 -17.16 -27.45
CA ALA A 94 -5.43 -18.50 -28.04
C ALA A 94 -5.49 -18.40 -29.58
N PRO A 95 -4.63 -19.14 -30.31
CA PRO A 95 -4.44 -18.98 -31.74
C PRO A 95 -5.50 -19.73 -32.56
N GLY A 96 -5.91 -19.12 -33.67
CA GLY A 96 -6.27 -19.80 -34.93
C GLY A 96 -7.39 -20.85 -34.88
N VAL A 97 -8.62 -20.41 -35.15
CA VAL A 97 -9.62 -21.29 -35.78
C VAL A 97 -10.01 -20.66 -37.12
N GLU A 98 -9.39 -21.16 -38.20
CA GLU A 98 -9.91 -20.96 -39.56
C GLU A 98 -11.35 -21.49 -39.64
N PRO A 99 -12.34 -20.68 -40.07
CA PRO A 99 -13.64 -21.22 -40.44
C PRO A 99 -13.58 -21.75 -41.88
N GLY A 100 -13.03 -22.96 -42.04
CA GLY A 100 -13.26 -23.79 -43.22
C GLY A 100 -14.67 -24.37 -43.17
N ALA A 101 -15.50 -24.01 -44.15
CA ALA A 101 -16.89 -24.45 -44.33
C ALA A 101 -17.08 -25.98 -44.20
N PRO A 102 -18.31 -26.41 -43.87
CA PRO A 102 -19.08 -27.00 -44.95
C PRO A 102 -20.51 -26.48 -45.00
N VAL A 103 -20.90 -26.14 -46.22
CA VAL A 103 -22.25 -25.82 -46.66
C VAL A 103 -23.13 -27.08 -46.66
N GLU A 104 -24.45 -26.84 -46.64
CA GLU A 104 -25.56 -27.77 -46.93
C GLU A 104 -26.15 -28.56 -45.76
N ARG A 105 -27.14 -27.94 -45.10
CA ARG A 105 -28.32 -28.67 -44.65
C ARG A 105 -29.51 -28.31 -45.55
N SER A 106 -29.78 -29.21 -46.48
CA SER A 106 -31.06 -29.33 -47.16
C SER A 106 -32.20 -29.40 -46.14
N THR A 107 -33.21 -28.54 -46.29
CA THR A 107 -34.58 -28.83 -45.85
C THR A 107 -35.55 -28.38 -46.92
N GLN A 108 -36.34 -29.34 -47.41
CA GLN A 108 -37.48 -29.18 -48.31
C GLN A 108 -38.65 -28.46 -47.62
N SER A 109 -39.58 -27.98 -48.46
CA SER A 109 -41.00 -27.64 -48.17
C SER A 109 -41.21 -26.15 -47.82
N THR A 110 -42.09 -25.36 -48.46
CA THR A 110 -43.41 -25.66 -49.06
C THR A 110 -43.94 -24.48 -49.92
N SER A 111 -44.88 -24.78 -50.84
CA SER A 111 -45.99 -23.94 -51.41
C SER A 111 -45.65 -22.63 -52.16
N LYS A 112 -46.27 -22.29 -53.31
CA LYS A 112 -47.69 -22.38 -53.71
C LYS A 112 -47.82 -22.39 -55.24
#